data_AF-A0A383CIM1-F1
#
_entry.id   AF-A0A383CIM1-F1
#
_cell.length_a   1.000
_cell.length_b   1.000
_cell.length_c   1.000
_cell.angle_alpha   90.00
_cell.angle_beta   90.00
_cell.angle_gamma   90.00
#
_symmetry.space_group_name_H-M   'P 1'
#
loop_
_entity.id
_entity.type
_entity.pdbx_description
1 polymer ?
#
loop_
_entity_poly.entity_id
_entity_poly.type
_entity_poly.pdbx_seq_one_letter_code
_entity_poly.pdbx_strand_id
1 'polypeptide(L)'
;MNFFRKPIYNILICLSYLPALSFSQVIVTCTENTEQCFKEHAEHAEQLTRQGQYQQAEVEYDIALSLVEILNEDVAETWANRSVNYRRSGELEQAEISINK
;
A
#
# COMPACT_ATOMS: atom_id res chain seq x y z
N MET A 1 32.10 9.01 -10.02
CA MET A 1 31.55 9.57 -11.27
C MET A 1 30.25 8.87 -11.54
N ASN A 2 29.15 9.58 -11.33
CA ASN A 2 27.81 9.00 -11.20
C ASN A 2 27.25 8.58 -12.55
N PHE A 3 26.73 7.35 -12.58
CA PHE A 3 26.11 6.68 -13.69
C PHE A 3 24.78 7.37 -14.07
N PHE A 4 24.76 8.02 -15.23
CA PHE A 4 23.53 8.41 -15.91
C PHE A 4 23.06 7.26 -16.82
N ARG A 5 21.93 6.61 -16.48
CA ARG A 5 20.94 6.04 -17.44
C ARG A 5 19.71 5.45 -16.71
N LYS A 6 18.62 6.26 -16.70
CA LYS A 6 17.15 6.01 -16.84
C LYS A 6 16.55 4.59 -16.61
N PRO A 7 15.25 4.46 -16.24
CA PRO A 7 14.12 5.37 -16.53
C PRO A 7 13.33 5.81 -15.26
N ILE A 8 12.84 7.05 -15.14
CA ILE A 8 11.51 7.50 -15.61
C ILE A 8 10.50 6.35 -15.79
N TYR A 9 10.33 5.50 -14.79
CA TYR A 9 9.06 4.78 -14.64
C TYR A 9 8.07 5.75 -14.01
N ASN A 10 7.34 6.40 -14.93
CA ASN A 10 6.07 7.07 -14.77
C ASN A 10 5.43 6.96 -13.38
N ILE A 11 5.76 7.98 -12.59
CA ILE A 11 4.97 8.59 -11.52
C ILE A 11 3.66 9.13 -12.15
N LEU A 12 2.81 8.22 -12.61
CA LEU A 12 1.55 8.55 -13.30
C LEU A 12 0.37 7.75 -12.77
N ILE A 13 0.54 7.10 -11.62
CA ILE A 13 -0.57 6.46 -10.89
C ILE A 13 -0.97 7.28 -9.63
N CYS A 14 -0.06 8.09 -9.07
CA CYS A 14 -0.37 8.85 -7.83
C CYS A 14 -0.94 10.26 -8.06
N LEU A 15 -0.96 10.79 -9.28
CA LEU A 15 -1.40 12.17 -9.56
C LEU A 15 -2.89 12.33 -9.93
N SER A 16 -3.68 11.25 -9.96
CA SER A 16 -5.09 11.30 -10.42
C SER A 16 -6.16 11.26 -9.32
N TYR A 17 -5.81 11.20 -8.04
CA TYR A 17 -6.80 11.02 -6.95
C TYR A 17 -6.79 12.16 -5.91
N LEU A 18 -6.75 13.41 -6.36
CA LEU A 18 -7.09 14.56 -5.51
C LEU A 18 -8.59 14.88 -5.61
N PRO A 19 -9.35 14.63 -4.53
CA PRO A 19 -10.28 15.64 -4.05
C PRO A 19 -9.87 16.07 -2.65
N ALA A 20 -9.77 17.39 -2.48
CA ALA A 20 -9.46 18.08 -1.25
C ALA A 20 -10.31 17.59 -0.07
N LEU A 21 -9.70 16.98 0.95
CA LEU A 21 -10.29 16.84 2.28
C LEU A 21 -9.18 16.85 3.33
N SER A 22 -9.32 17.78 4.27
CA SER A 22 -8.41 18.07 5.38
C SER A 22 -8.27 16.89 6.34
N PHE A 23 -7.29 16.03 6.12
CA PHE A 23 -6.72 15.19 7.16
C PHE A 23 -5.20 15.26 6.98
N SER A 24 -4.47 15.45 8.09
CA SER A 24 -3.00 15.44 8.09
C SER A 24 -2.50 14.03 7.75
N GLN A 25 -2.56 13.66 6.47
CA GLN A 25 -2.08 12.38 5.99
C GLN A 25 -0.57 12.48 5.78
N VAL A 26 0.17 11.55 6.38
CA VAL A 26 1.57 11.34 6.03
C VAL A 26 1.56 10.78 4.62
N ILE A 27 1.98 11.58 3.64
CA ILE A 27 2.21 11.09 2.28
C ILE A 27 3.47 10.22 2.38
N VAL A 28 3.32 8.90 2.26
CA VAL A 28 4.46 8.00 2.12
C VAL A 28 5.08 8.27 0.74
N THR A 29 6.27 8.86 0.74
CA THR A 29 7.04 9.09 -0.48
C THR A 29 8.17 8.05 -0.51
N CYS A 30 8.07 7.06 -1.40
CA CYS A 30 9.10 6.05 -1.55
C CYS A 30 10.40 6.67 -2.08
N THR A 31 11.52 6.49 -1.35
CA THR A 31 12.75 7.25 -1.63
C THR A 31 13.94 6.46 -2.18
N GLU A 32 14.04 5.13 -2.02
CA GLU A 32 15.34 4.47 -2.33
C GLU A 32 15.30 3.12 -3.09
N ASN A 33 14.30 2.24 -2.91
CA ASN A 33 14.10 1.04 -3.73
C ASN A 33 12.68 0.43 -3.57
N THR A 34 12.30 -0.48 -4.46
CA THR A 34 10.94 -1.07 -4.51
C THR A 34 10.58 -1.89 -3.26
N GLU A 35 11.56 -2.58 -2.67
CA GLU A 35 11.39 -3.37 -1.44
C GLU A 35 11.03 -2.46 -0.25
N GLN A 36 11.78 -1.37 -0.08
CA GLN A 36 11.53 -0.38 0.96
C GLN A 36 10.16 0.28 0.76
N CYS A 37 9.78 0.57 -0.48
CA CYS A 37 8.47 1.13 -0.82
C CYS A 37 7.32 0.19 -0.43
N PHE A 38 7.46 -1.11 -0.70
CA PHE A 38 6.49 -2.12 -0.27
C PHE A 38 6.30 -2.11 1.25
N LYS A 39 7.40 -2.15 2.00
CA LYS A 39 7.37 -2.18 3.47
C LYS A 39 6.72 -0.94 4.04
N GLU A 40 7.10 0.25 3.58
CA GLU A 40 6.56 1.52 4.07
C GLU A 40 5.04 1.60 3.90
N HIS A 41 4.53 1.23 2.72
CA HIS A 41 3.10 1.22 2.46
C HIS A 41 2.36 0.12 3.25
N ALA A 42 2.93 -1.09 3.37
CA ALA A 42 2.33 -2.17 4.16
C ALA A 42 2.24 -1.83 5.65
N GLU A 43 3.30 -1.27 6.23
CA GLU A 43 3.34 -0.84 7.64
C GLU A 43 2.37 0.33 7.90
N HIS A 44 2.30 1.27 6.95
CA HIS A 44 1.38 2.40 7.05
C HIS A 44 -0.08 1.94 6.96
N ALA A 45 -0.40 1.02 6.05
CA ALA A 45 -1.71 0.39 5.96
C ALA A 45 -2.11 -0.26 7.28
N GLU A 46 -1.20 -1.03 7.90
CA GLU A 46 -1.45 -1.68 9.19
C GLU A 46 -1.72 -0.64 10.30
N GLN A 47 -0.96 0.45 10.32
CA GLN A 47 -1.19 1.55 11.26
C GLN A 47 -2.58 2.17 11.09
N LEU A 48 -3.00 2.45 9.85
CA LEU A 48 -4.32 2.98 9.55
C LEU A 48 -5.43 2.01 9.97
N THR A 49 -5.25 0.70 9.73
CA THR A 49 -6.17 -0.34 10.21
C THR A 49 -6.28 -0.35 11.73
N ARG A 50 -5.19 -0.11 12.47
CA ARG A 50 -5.23 0.03 13.95
C ARG A 50 -5.94 1.31 14.40
N GLN A 51 -5.90 2.38 13.60
CA GLN A 51 -6.57 3.65 13.88
C GLN A 51 -8.04 3.68 13.45
N GLY A 52 -8.55 2.60 12.84
CA GLY A 52 -9.92 2.53 12.34
C GLY A 52 -10.13 3.22 10.99
N GLN A 53 -9.02 3.62 10.34
CA GLN A 53 -8.98 4.33 9.07
C GLN A 53 -8.98 3.35 7.89
N TYR A 54 -10.03 2.53 7.81
CA TYR A 54 -10.03 1.34 6.95
C TYR A 54 -9.94 1.64 5.46
N GLN A 55 -10.59 2.71 4.99
CA GLN A 55 -10.54 3.12 3.59
C GLN A 55 -9.17 3.68 3.20
N GLN A 56 -8.49 4.38 4.11
CA GLN A 56 -7.11 4.82 3.84
C GLN A 56 -6.15 3.64 3.87
N ALA A 57 -6.32 2.70 4.82
CA ALA A 57 -5.51 1.49 4.89
C ALA A 57 -5.60 0.68 3.60
N GLU A 58 -6.79 0.59 3.02
CA GLU A 58 -7.03 -0.11 1.76
C GLU A 58 -6.23 0.48 0.59
N VAL A 59 -6.17 1.81 0.49
CA VAL A 59 -5.35 2.49 -0.53
C VAL A 59 -3.88 2.14 -0.36
N GLU A 60 -3.37 2.11 0.88
CA GLU A 60 -1.98 1.76 1.16
C GLU A 60 -1.69 0.28 0.88
N TYR A 61 -2.61 -0.64 1.20
CA TYR A 61 -2.48 -2.05 0.81
C TYR A 61 -2.46 -2.23 -0.70
N ASP A 62 -3.29 -1.50 -1.46
CA ASP A 62 -3.29 -1.56 -2.92
C ASP A 62 -1.94 -1.09 -3.50
N ILE A 63 -1.38 0.00 -2.96
CA ILE A 63 -0.07 0.48 -3.39
C ILE A 63 1.01 -0.56 -3.08
N ALA A 64 1.08 -1.06 -1.85
CA ALA A 64 2.05 -2.09 -1.47
C ALA A 64 1.93 -3.33 -2.38
N LEU A 65 0.72 -3.86 -2.52
CA LEU A 65 0.48 -5.09 -3.28
C LEU A 65 0.67 -4.93 -4.80
N SER A 66 0.60 -3.71 -5.33
CA SER A 66 0.96 -3.43 -6.73
C SER A 66 2.45 -3.62 -7.04
N LEU A 67 3.30 -3.63 -6.02
CA LEU A 67 4.75 -3.77 -6.16
C LEU A 67 5.21 -5.24 -6.15
N VAL A 68 4.31 -6.17 -5.85
CA VAL A 68 4.62 -7.59 -5.65
C VAL A 68 5.12 -8.26 -6.91
N GLU A 69 4.63 -7.89 -8.10
CA GLU A 69 5.15 -8.45 -9.36
C GLU A 69 6.64 -8.16 -9.58
N ILE A 70 7.18 -7.15 -8.88
CA ILE A 70 8.58 -6.72 -8.95
C ILE A 70 9.41 -7.42 -7.86
N LEU A 71 8.77 -7.91 -6.81
CA LEU A 71 9.42 -8.36 -5.58
C LEU A 71 9.21 -9.86 -5.36
N ASN A 72 10.30 -10.61 -5.17
CA ASN A 72 10.23 -11.98 -4.62
C ASN A 72 10.09 -11.94 -3.09
N GLU A 73 9.20 -11.09 -2.58
CA GLU A 73 9.01 -10.90 -1.13
C GLU A 73 7.86 -11.74 -0.60
N ASP A 74 7.91 -12.06 0.69
CA ASP A 74 6.80 -12.74 1.35
C ASP A 74 5.68 -11.72 1.61
N VAL A 75 4.60 -11.86 0.86
CA VAL A 75 3.44 -10.96 0.87
C VAL A 75 2.27 -11.52 1.67
N ALA A 76 2.41 -12.73 2.23
CA ALA A 76 1.34 -13.41 2.93
C ALA A 76 0.88 -12.59 4.15
N GLU A 77 1.82 -11.95 4.87
CA GLU A 77 1.50 -11.07 5.99
C GLU A 77 0.69 -9.84 5.54
N THR A 78 1.07 -9.20 4.43
CA THR A 78 0.36 -8.03 3.90
C THR A 78 -1.07 -8.39 3.47
N TRP A 79 -1.28 -9.55 2.83
CA TRP A 79 -2.62 -10.04 2.49
C TRP A 79 -3.45 -10.41 3.72
N ALA A 80 -2.85 -11.04 4.73
CA ALA A 80 -3.52 -11.33 6.00
C ALA A 80 -3.94 -10.05 6.73
N ASN A 81 -3.08 -9.03 6.74
CA ASN A 81 -3.36 -7.73 7.35
C ASN A 81 -4.47 -6.97 6.59
N ARG A 82 -4.49 -7.06 5.25
CA ARG A 82 -5.61 -6.55 4.43
C ARG A 82 -6.92 -7.30 4.74
N SER A 83 -6.89 -8.61 4.93
CA SER A 83 -8.07 -9.38 5.38
C SER A 83 -8.59 -8.89 6.73
N VAL A 84 -7.69 -8.59 7.68
CA VAL A 84 -8.07 -8.00 8.97
C VAL A 84 -8.71 -6.61 8.79
N ASN A 85 -8.19 -5.78 7.88
CA ASN A 85 -8.78 -4.49 7.54
C ASN A 85 -10.24 -4.65 7.09
N TYR A 86 -10.49 -5.55 6.13
CA TYR A 86 -11.82 -5.85 5.63
C TYR A 86 -12.76 -6.44 6.70
N ARG A 87 -12.26 -7.33 7.57
CA ARG A 87 -13.06 -7.83 8.70
C ARG A 87 -13.49 -6.71 9.64
N ARG A 88 -12.62 -5.72 9.87
CA ARG A 88 -12.90 -4.60 10.77
C ARG A 88 -13.83 -3.55 10.13
N SER A 89 -13.80 -3.38 8.81
CA SER A 89 -14.75 -2.55 8.06
C SER A 89 -16.11 -3.23 7.82
N GLY A 90 -16.20 -4.55 8.02
CA GLY A 90 -17.42 -5.35 7.82
C GLY A 90 -17.53 -5.99 6.43
N GLU A 91 -16.49 -5.86 5.59
CA GLU A 91 -16.42 -6.37 4.22
C GLU A 91 -15.96 -7.83 4.19
N LEU A 92 -16.77 -8.72 4.78
CA LEU A 92 -16.37 -10.12 5.04
C LEU A 92 -16.01 -10.93 3.79
N GLU A 93 -16.66 -10.68 2.65
CA GLU A 93 -16.33 -11.33 1.37
C GLU A 93 -14.91 -10.97 0.91
N GLN A 94 -14.54 -9.69 0.99
CA GLN A 94 -13.20 -9.24 0.61
C GLN A 94 -12.13 -9.75 1.60
N ALA A 95 -12.50 -9.91 2.87
CA ALA A 95 -11.63 -10.55 3.84
C ALA A 95 -11.32 -12.02 3.49
N GLU A 96 -12.32 -12.78 3.06
CA GLU A 96 -12.14 -14.17 2.62
C GLU A 96 -11.32 -14.26 1.34
N ILE A 97 -11.53 -13.34 0.40
CA ILE A 97 -10.69 -13.27 -0.80
C ILE A 97 -9.23 -13.00 -0.42
N SER A 98 -8.99 -12.04 0.47
CA SER A 98 -7.64 -11.61 0.85
C SER A 98 -6.87 -12.67 1.63
N ILE A 99 -7.52 -13.42 2.54
CA ILE A 99 -6.82 -14.46 3.33
C ILE A 99 -6.43 -15.69 2.50
N ASN A 100 -7.02 -15.84 1.31
CA ASN A 100 -6.76 -16.93 0.37
C ASN A 100 -5.74 -16.56 -0.73
N LYS A 101 -5.15 -15.37 -0.66
CA LYS A 101 -4.04 -14.93 -1.52
C LYS A 101 -2.70 -15.38 -0.95
#